data_AF-R2PC22-F1
#
_entry.id   AF-R2PC22-F1
#
_cell.length_a   1.000
_cell.length_b   1.000
_cell.length_c   1.000
_cell.angle_alpha   90.00
_cell.angle_beta   90.00
_cell.angle_gamma   90.00
#
_symmetry.space_group_name_H-M   'P 1'
#
loop_
_entity.id
_entity.type
_entity.pdbx_description
1 polymer ?
#
loop_
_entity_poly.entity_id
_entity_poly.type
_entity_poly.pdbx_seq_one_letter_code
_entity_poly.pdbx_strand_id
1 'polypeptide(L)' 'MARTFEINKKDGTNVVPAGASPLTITGLAAGTAVKKGDYVAVAVENGTKSIPTDIPAFTVKTEEG' A
#
# COMPACT_ATOMS: atom_id res chain seq x y z
N MET A 1 -1.67 19.35 -10.83
CA MET A 1 -2.55 18.18 -10.56
C MET A 1 -2.16 17.61 -9.21
N ALA A 2 -3.10 17.00 -8.48
CA ALA A 2 -2.79 16.37 -7.20
C ALA A 2 -2.00 15.07 -7.44
N ARG A 3 -0.91 14.88 -6.70
CA ARG A 3 -0.18 13.61 -6.67
C ARG A 3 -1.04 12.57 -5.97
N THR A 4 -1.33 11.47 -6.66
CA THR A 4 -2.02 10.33 -6.07
C THR A 4 -1.04 9.18 -5.84
N PHE A 5 -1.47 8.22 -5.05
CA PHE A 5 -0.70 7.03 -4.72
C PHE A 5 -1.59 5.81 -4.90
N GLU A 6 -1.02 4.71 -5.35
CA GLU A 6 -1.66 3.39 -5.37
C GLU A 6 -0.79 2.41 -4.58
N ILE A 7 -1.41 1.38 -4.00
CA ILE A 7 -0.70 0.29 -3.32
C ILE A 7 -0.96 -1.01 -4.08
N ASN A 8 0.13 -1.66 -4.48
CA ASN A 8 0.09 -2.94 -5.18
C ASN A 8 0.73 -4.02 -4.31
N LYS A 9 0.36 -5.29 -4.48
CA LYS A 9 1.15 -6.41 -3.99
C LYS A 9 2.42 -6.57 -4.81
N LYS A 10 3.39 -7.32 -4.28
CA LYS A 10 4.59 -7.73 -5.01
C LYS A 10 4.30 -8.42 -6.35
N ASP A 11 3.19 -9.13 -6.46
CA ASP A 11 2.72 -9.81 -7.68
C ASP A 11 2.16 -8.82 -8.74
N GLY A 12 2.04 -7.53 -8.42
CA GLY A 12 1.49 -6.51 -9.29
C GLY A 12 -0.03 -6.33 -9.16
N THR A 13 -0.70 -7.13 -8.33
CA THR A 13 -2.13 -6.95 -8.02
C THR A 13 -2.36 -5.59 -7.35
N ASN A 14 -3.26 -4.76 -7.89
CA ASN A 14 -3.66 -3.52 -7.23
C ASN A 14 -4.54 -3.83 -6.01
N VAL A 15 -4.14 -3.31 -4.84
CA VAL A 15 -4.82 -3.52 -3.56
C VAL A 15 -5.56 -2.26 -3.14
N VAL A 16 -4.93 -1.11 -3.35
CA VAL A 16 -5.53 0.19 -3.12
C VAL A 16 -5.38 1.00 -4.42
N PRO A 17 -6.48 1.46 -5.03
CA PRO A 17 -6.44 2.25 -6.24
C PRO A 17 -5.83 3.63 -6.00
N ALA A 18 -5.50 4.34 -7.09
CA ALA A 18 -4.90 5.66 -7.04
C ALA A 18 -5.77 6.66 -6.26
N GLY A 19 -5.26 7.17 -5.13
CA GLY A 19 -5.96 8.11 -4.25
C GLY A 19 -5.03 9.12 -3.59
N ALA A 20 -5.60 10.12 -2.92
CA ALA A 20 -4.81 11.06 -2.12
C ALA A 20 -4.26 10.36 -0.87
N SER A 21 -3.02 10.67 -0.50
CA SER A 21 -2.44 10.21 0.76
C SER A 21 -3.10 10.90 1.95
N PRO A 22 -3.32 10.22 3.09
CA PRO A 22 -2.91 8.84 3.39
C PRO A 22 -3.83 7.77 2.77
N LEU A 23 -3.28 6.59 2.50
CA LEU A 23 -4.01 5.41 2.02
C LEU A 23 -4.10 4.33 3.09
N THR A 24 -5.09 3.44 2.97
CA THR A 24 -5.35 2.37 3.92
C THR A 24 -5.45 1.02 3.21
N ILE A 25 -4.74 0.00 3.71
CA ILE A 25 -4.86 -1.38 3.26
C ILE A 25 -5.91 -2.07 4.15
N THR A 26 -6.99 -2.57 3.55
CA THR A 26 -8.10 -3.25 4.25
C THR A 26 -8.09 -4.76 4.01
N GLY A 27 -8.84 -5.53 4.80
CA GLY A 27 -9.00 -6.97 4.61
C GLY A 27 -7.85 -7.82 5.15
N LEU A 28 -6.97 -7.24 5.97
CA LEU A 28 -5.94 -7.98 6.69
C LEU A 28 -6.47 -8.40 8.06
N ALA A 29 -6.27 -9.67 8.43
CA ALA A 29 -6.63 -10.15 9.75
C ALA A 29 -5.74 -9.52 10.83
N ALA A 30 -6.30 -9.30 12.02
CA ALA A 30 -5.56 -8.93 13.21
C ALA A 30 -4.38 -9.89 13.45
N GLY A 31 -3.21 -9.35 13.82
CA GLY A 31 -1.99 -10.15 14.02
C GLY A 31 -1.28 -10.59 12.75
N THR A 32 -1.79 -10.24 11.55
CA THR A 32 -1.09 -10.55 10.29
C THR A 32 0.24 -9.82 10.22
N ALA A 33 1.33 -10.59 10.12
CA ALA A 33 2.66 -10.06 9.85
C ALA A 33 2.86 -9.87 8.35
N VAL A 34 2.98 -8.61 7.93
CA VAL A 34 3.29 -8.22 6.56
C VAL A 34 4.79 -7.99 6.45
N LYS A 35 5.48 -8.66 5.51
CA LYS A 35 6.93 -8.50 5.34
C LYS A 35 7.21 -7.26 4.49
N LYS A 36 8.44 -6.75 4.60
CA LYS A 36 8.92 -5.67 3.74
C LYS A 36 8.80 -6.12 2.28
N GLY A 37 8.19 -5.28 1.45
CA GLY A 37 8.02 -5.55 0.02
C GLY A 37 6.93 -6.57 -0.33
N ASP A 38 6.09 -7.02 0.63
CA ASP A 38 4.81 -7.69 0.30
C ASP A 38 3.86 -6.73 -0.44
N TYR A 39 3.92 -5.46 -0.05
CA TYR A 39 3.24 -4.35 -0.71
C TYR A 39 4.24 -3.30 -1.17
N VAL A 40 3.92 -2.65 -2.28
CA VAL A 40 4.68 -1.54 -2.83
C VAL A 40 3.76 -0.34 -3.04
N ALA A 41 4.28 0.84 -2.74
CA ALA A 41 3.60 2.10 -3.03
C ALA A 41 4.12 2.67 -4.36
N VAL A 42 3.20 3.14 -5.21
CA VAL A 42 3.51 3.79 -6.48
C VAL A 42 2.86 5.17 -6.46
N ALA A 43 3.67 6.20 -6.68
CA ALA A 43 3.14 7.54 -6.92
C ALA A 43 2.67 7.67 -8.37
N VAL A 44 1.50 8.25 -8.56
CA VAL A 44 0.91 8.53 -9.87
C VAL A 44 0.75 10.04 -10.00
N GLU A 45 1.41 10.61 -11.00
CA GLU A 45 1.33 12.03 -11.30
C GLU A 45 1.17 12.22 -12.81
N ASN A 46 0.09 12.88 -13.23
CA ASN A 46 -0.20 13.14 -14.64
C ASN A 46 -0.12 11.88 -15.54
N GLY A 47 -0.64 10.75 -15.06
CA GLY A 47 -0.59 9.46 -15.77
C GLY A 47 0.76 8.74 -15.74
N THR A 48 1.79 9.35 -15.16
CA THR A 48 3.12 8.77 -15.01
C THR A 48 3.23 8.05 -13.68
N LYS A 49 3.69 6.80 -13.70
CA LYS A 49 3.95 5.99 -12.51
C LYS A 49 5.41 6.10 -12.10
N SER A 50 5.66 6.35 -10.82
CA SER A 50 7.01 6.28 -10.23
C SER A 50 7.48 4.83 -10.11
N ILE A 51 8.78 4.65 -9.86
CA ILE A 51 9.32 3.36 -9.42
C ILE A 51 8.56 2.85 -8.18
N PRO A 52 8.17 1.56 -8.14
CA PRO A 52 7.57 0.97 -6.96
C PRO A 52 8.52 1.04 -5.77
N THR A 53 8.01 1.48 -4.62
CA THR A 53 8.76 1.56 -3.37
C THR A 53 8.21 0.56 -2.38
N ASP A 54 9.08 -0.28 -1.80
CA ASP A 54 8.69 -1.28 -0.80
C ASP A 54 8.07 -0.61 0.43
N ILE A 55 6.88 -1.08 0.82
CA ILE A 55 6.31 -0.76 2.13
C ILE A 55 7.11 -1.55 3.18
N PRO A 56 7.56 -0.92 4.28
CA PRO A 56 8.28 -1.61 5.35
C PRO A 56 7.43 -2.72 5.99
N ALA A 57 8.09 -3.67 6.66
CA ALA A 57 7.37 -4.71 7.38
C ALA A 57 6.52 -4.08 8.51
N PHE A 58 5.30 -4.56 8.67
CA PHE A 58 4.41 -4.16 9.76
C PHE A 58 3.54 -5.32 10.21
N THR A 59 3.10 -5.28 11.45
CA THR A 59 2.11 -6.22 11.97
C THR A 59 0.80 -5.49 12.15
N VAL A 60 -0.27 -6.05 11.59
CA VAL A 60 -1.62 -5.51 11.80
C VAL A 60 -1.94 -5.62 13.28
N LYS A 61 -2.19 -4.50 13.92
CA LYS A 61 -2.57 -4.48 15.34
C LYS A 61 -3.82 -5.35 15.51
N THR A 62 -3.78 -6.23 16.50
CA THR A 62 -5.01 -6.76 17.08
C THR A 62 -5.75 -5.59 17.70
N GLU A 63 -7.06 -5.45 17.46
CA GLU A 63 -7.86 -4.53 18.29
C GLU A 63 -7.61 -4.93 19.75
N GLU A 64 -6.92 -4.08 20.50
CA GLU A 64 -6.95 -4.14 21.96
C GLU A 64 -8.36 -3.69 22.34
N GLY A 65 -9.16 -4.63 22.85
CA GLY A 65 -10.45 -4.35 23.46
C GLY A 65 -10.33 -3.55 24.74
#